data_AF-A0A0J5GLH1-F1
#
_entry.id   AF-A0A0J5GLH1-F1
#
_cell.length_a   1.000
_cell.length_b   1.000
_cell.length_c   1.000
_cell.angle_alpha   90.00
_cell.angle_beta   90.00
_cell.angle_gamma   90.00
#
_symmetry.space_group_name_H-M   'P 1'
#
loop_
_entity.id
_entity.type
_entity.pdbx_description
1 polymer ?
#
loop_
_entity_poly.entity_id
_entity_poly.type
_entity_poly.pdbx_seq_one_letter_code
_entity_poly.pdbx_strand_id
1 'polypeptide(L)'
;MNVTCNEGCQKEFKITEIKTDLVEKLPGNVERFYFACPNCAQVYTSYFLDDSMKEMQQEIRELKSKQNLKIKQKNRLMTLTRKLAAMNERHKKAYREATENHG
;
A
#
# COMPACT_ATOMS: atom_id res chain seq x y z
N MET A 1 11.78 -8.76 -4.07
CA MET A 1 11.56 -7.94 -5.28
C MET A 1 12.75 -7.02 -5.46
N ASN A 2 13.33 -6.89 -6.65
CA ASN A 2 14.41 -5.92 -6.90
C ASN A 2 13.79 -4.57 -7.28
N VAL A 3 14.30 -3.49 -6.71
CA VAL A 3 13.82 -2.12 -6.94
C VAL A 3 15.02 -1.20 -7.15
N THR A 4 14.90 -0.30 -8.11
CA THR A 4 15.91 0.72 -8.41
C THR A 4 15.56 2.01 -7.68
N CYS A 5 16.54 2.62 -6.99
CA CYS A 5 16.38 3.89 -6.31
C CYS A 5 16.40 5.07 -7.31
N ASN A 6 15.31 5.26 -8.07
CA ASN A 6 15.27 6.25 -9.16
C ASN A 6 15.45 7.69 -8.68
N GLU A 7 14.73 8.07 -7.61
CA GLU A 7 14.79 9.41 -7.00
C GLU A 7 16.04 9.66 -6.13
N GLY A 8 16.94 8.68 -5.99
CA GLY A 8 18.08 8.77 -5.10
C GLY A 8 19.37 8.31 -5.76
N CYS A 9 20.05 7.32 -5.16
CA CYS A 9 21.39 6.90 -5.59
C CYS A 9 21.45 6.05 -6.86
N GLN A 10 20.31 5.78 -7.53
CA GLN A 10 20.19 4.94 -8.73
C GLN A 10 20.69 3.49 -8.60
N LYS A 11 21.02 3.06 -7.37
CA LYS A 11 21.41 1.68 -7.10
C LYS A 11 20.19 0.78 -6.99
N GLU A 12 20.35 -0.45 -7.46
CA GLU A 12 19.40 -1.52 -7.22
C GLU A 12 19.55 -2.06 -5.80
N PHE A 13 18.43 -2.39 -5.18
CA PHE A 13 18.41 -3.11 -3.92
C PHE A 13 17.24 -4.08 -3.89
N LYS A 14 17.41 -5.14 -3.10
CA LYS A 14 16.37 -6.15 -2.92
C LYS A 14 15.51 -5.77 -1.72
N ILE A 15 14.23 -5.55 -1.98
CA ILE A 15 13.21 -5.53 -0.93
C ILE A 15 12.91 -6.99 -0.61
N THR A 16 13.43 -7.45 0.54
CA THR A 16 13.18 -8.77 1.09
C THR A 16 11.82 -8.82 1.77
N GLU A 17 11.50 -7.80 2.57
CA GLU A 17 10.22 -7.63 3.24
C GLU A 17 9.85 -6.15 3.29
N ILE A 18 8.57 -5.84 3.07
CA ILE A 18 8.02 -4.53 3.43
C ILE A 18 7.77 -4.59 4.92
N LYS A 19 8.75 -4.08 5.66
CA LYS A 19 8.72 -3.90 7.10
C LYS A 19 7.45 -3.17 7.54
N THR A 20 6.58 -3.84 8.29
CA THR A 20 5.34 -3.27 8.82
C THR A 20 5.58 -2.30 9.98
N ASP A 21 6.82 -2.15 10.42
CA ASP A 21 7.30 -1.19 11.42
C ASP A 21 7.53 0.21 10.85
N LEU A 22 7.68 0.37 9.52
CA LEU A 22 7.83 1.66 8.86
C LEU A 22 6.46 2.23 8.47
N VAL A 23 5.77 2.79 9.46
CA VAL A 23 4.42 3.35 9.33
C VAL A 23 4.37 4.79 9.81
N GLU A 24 3.87 5.66 8.96
CA GLU A 24 3.53 7.04 9.29
C GLU A 24 2.02 7.14 9.49
N LYS A 25 1.58 7.70 10.63
CA LYS A 25 0.16 7.94 10.90
C LYS A 25 -0.22 9.33 10.41
N LEU A 26 -1.16 9.37 9.48
CA LEU A 26 -1.71 10.59 8.88
C LEU A 26 -3.07 10.93 9.51
N PRO A 27 -3.53 12.18 9.40
CA PRO A 27 -4.88 12.58 9.82
C PRO A 27 -5.97 11.70 9.18
N GLY A 28 -7.06 11.46 9.93
CA GLY A 28 -8.18 10.66 9.45
C GLY A 28 -7.97 9.14 9.53
N ASN A 29 -7.15 8.67 10.46
CA ASN A 29 -6.83 7.24 10.68
C ASN A 29 -6.24 6.55 9.43
N VAL A 30 -5.47 7.29 8.64
CA VAL A 30 -4.76 6.75 7.49
C VAL A 30 -3.32 6.44 7.88
N GLU A 31 -2.86 5.24 7.60
CA GLU A 31 -1.51 4.75 7.82
C GLU A 31 -0.78 4.65 6.48
N ARG A 32 0.36 5.31 6.37
CA ARG A 32 1.25 5.23 5.22
C ARG A 32 2.38 4.27 5.53
N PHE A 33 2.46 3.19 4.76
CA PHE A 33 3.56 2.24 4.81
C PHE A 33 4.62 2.66 3.81
N TYR A 34 5.86 2.83 4.28
CA TYR A 34 6.97 3.29 3.46
C TYR A 34 8.20 2.42 3.65
N PHE A 35 9.14 2.52 2.72
CA PHE A 35 10.46 1.91 2.83
C PHE A 35 11.52 2.92 2.42
N ALA A 36 12.71 2.82 3.01
CA ALA A 36 13.84 3.65 2.66
C ALA A 36 14.84 2.85 1.81
N CYS A 37 15.48 3.51 0.84
CA CYS A 37 16.62 2.94 0.15
C CYS A 37 17.75 2.71 1.18
N PRO A 38 18.31 1.49 1.29
CA PRO A 38 19.37 1.22 2.27
C PRO A 38 20.68 1.95 1.97
N ASN A 39 20.86 2.46 0.75
CA ASN A 39 22.10 3.10 0.30
C ASN A 39 22.11 4.62 0.52
N CYS A 40 20.95 5.28 0.45
CA CYS A 40 20.86 6.75 0.51
C CYS A 40 19.68 7.27 1.34
N ALA A 41 18.97 6.38 2.04
CA ALA A 41 17.82 6.69 2.88
C ALA A 41 16.60 7.34 2.17
N GLN A 42 16.61 7.40 0.83
CA GLN A 42 15.47 7.93 0.06
C GLN A 42 14.19 7.15 0.40
N VAL A 43 13.12 7.86 0.78
CA VAL A 43 11.87 7.27 1.24
C VAL A 43 10.88 7.09 0.09
N TYR A 44 10.30 5.89 -0.01
CA TYR A 44 9.30 5.52 -0.99
C TYR A 44 8.04 5.03 -0.29
N THR A 45 6.88 5.54 -0.72
CA THR A 45 5.59 5.05 -0.26
C THR A 45 5.26 3.73 -0.93
N SER A 46 4.94 2.70 -0.13
CA SER A 46 4.48 1.41 -0.63
C SER A 46 2.96 1.39 -0.83
N TYR A 47 2.21 1.59 0.26
CA TYR A 47 0.76 1.62 0.24
C TYR A 47 0.21 2.40 1.44
N PHE A 48 -1.08 2.71 1.39
CA PHE A 48 -1.85 3.31 2.46
C PHE A 48 -2.89 2.31 2.97
N LEU A 49 -3.25 2.45 4.24
CA LEU A 49 -4.34 1.72 4.87
C LEU A 49 -5.16 2.66 5.75
N ASP A 50 -6.47 2.55 5.66
CA ASP A 50 -7.40 3.06 6.69
C ASP A 50 -8.18 1.88 7.29
N ASP A 51 -9.01 2.17 8.30
CA ASP A 51 -9.80 1.16 8.99
C ASP A 51 -10.73 0.37 8.03
N SER A 52 -11.35 1.05 7.04
CA SER A 52 -12.19 0.39 6.03
C SER A 52 -11.37 -0.50 5.09
N MET A 53 -10.16 -0.08 4.72
CA MET A 53 -9.24 -0.87 3.91
C MET A 53 -8.73 -2.10 4.64
N LYS A 54 -8.52 -2.01 5.97
CA LYS A 54 -8.16 -3.16 6.82
C LYS A 54 -9.26 -4.21 6.82
N GLU A 55 -10.52 -3.82 6.99
CA GLU A 55 -11.67 -4.72 6.90
C GLU A 55 -11.75 -5.39 5.53
N MET A 56 -11.61 -4.63 4.44
CA MET A 56 -11.59 -5.18 3.09
C MET A 56 -10.42 -6.14 2.86
N GLN A 57 -9.22 -5.83 3.36
CA GLN A 57 -8.08 -6.74 3.28
C GLN A 57 -8.35 -8.05 4.02
N GLN A 58 -8.97 -7.99 5.20
CA GLN A 58 -9.35 -9.18 5.94
C GLN A 58 -10.36 -10.03 5.15
N GLU A 59 -11.43 -9.43 4.60
CA GLU A 59 -12.41 -10.15 3.79
C GLU A 59 -11.75 -10.76 2.53
N ILE A 60 -10.83 -10.03 1.88
CA ILE A 60 -10.05 -10.56 0.75
C ILE A 60 -9.21 -11.76 1.16
N ARG A 61 -8.52 -11.71 2.31
CA ARG A 61 -7.71 -12.82 2.84
C ARG A 61 -8.57 -14.04 3.14
N GLU A 62 -9.72 -13.85 3.76
CA GLU A 62 -10.70 -14.90 4.06
C GLU A 62 -11.31 -15.52 2.79
N LEU A 63 -11.52 -14.73 1.75
CA LEU A 63 -11.99 -15.25 0.46
C LEU A 63 -10.87 -16.01 -0.27
N LYS A 64 -9.63 -15.50 -0.26
CA LYS A 64 -8.48 -16.16 -0.89
C LYS A 64 -8.05 -17.45 -0.20
N SER A 65 -8.29 -17.60 1.10
CA SER A 65 -7.97 -18.84 1.83
C SER A 65 -8.93 -20.00 1.51
N LYS A 66 -10.08 -19.71 0.88
CA LYS A 66 -11.04 -20.74 0.48
C LYS A 66 -10.59 -21.43 -0.81
N GLN A 67 -10.46 -22.75 -0.79
CA GLN A 67 -10.06 -23.54 -1.96
C GLN A 67 -11.06 -23.48 -3.13
N ASN A 68 -12.37 -23.42 -2.83
CA ASN A 68 -13.43 -23.46 -3.85
C ASN A 68 -14.41 -22.29 -3.68
N LEU A 69 -14.11 -21.16 -4.32
CA LEU A 69 -14.97 -19.97 -4.31
C LEU A 69 -16.16 -20.13 -5.26
N LYS A 70 -17.38 -19.92 -4.74
CA LYS A 70 -18.60 -19.77 -5.54
C LYS A 70 -18.53 -18.51 -6.42
N ILE A 71 -19.26 -18.46 -7.53
CA ILE A 71 -19.27 -17.30 -8.46
C ILE A 71 -19.53 -15.97 -7.73
N LYS A 72 -20.50 -15.93 -6.82
CA LYS A 72 -20.78 -14.75 -5.99
C LYS A 72 -19.58 -14.30 -5.15
N GLN A 73 -18.82 -15.26 -4.61
CA GLN A 73 -17.63 -14.99 -3.81
C GLN A 73 -16.46 -14.52 -4.68
N LYS A 74 -16.29 -15.08 -5.89
CA LYS A 74 -15.31 -14.59 -6.88
C LYS A 74 -15.61 -13.13 -7.28
N ASN A 75 -16.88 -12.83 -7.56
CA ASN A 75 -17.30 -11.46 -7.88
C ASN A 75 -17.05 -10.50 -6.70
N ARG A 76 -17.38 -10.91 -5.48
CA ARG A 76 -17.11 -10.13 -4.27
C ARG A 76 -15.61 -9.87 -4.10
N LEU A 77 -14.77 -10.90 -4.21
CA LEU A 77 -13.31 -10.78 -4.14
C LEU A 77 -12.77 -9.78 -5.17
N MET A 78 -13.25 -9.85 -6.41
CA MET A 78 -12.88 -8.91 -7.47
C MET A 78 -13.32 -7.47 -7.15
N THR A 79 -14.55 -7.28 -6.67
CA THR A 79 -15.06 -5.96 -6.26
C THR A 79 -14.26 -5.37 -5.11
N LEU A 80 -13.96 -6.15 -4.08
CA LEU A 80 -13.18 -5.71 -2.93
C LEU A 80 -11.75 -5.33 -3.34
N THR A 81 -11.11 -6.16 -4.16
CA THR A 81 -9.75 -5.90 -4.66
C THR A 81 -9.70 -4.59 -5.45
N ARG A 82 -10.71 -4.33 -6.30
CA ARG A 82 -10.81 -3.06 -7.05
C ARG A 82 -11.04 -1.86 -6.14
N LYS A 83 -11.94 -1.99 -5.16
CA LYS A 83 -12.20 -0.92 -4.18
C LYS A 83 -10.94 -0.58 -3.38
N LEU A 84 -10.22 -1.59 -2.90
CA LEU A 84 -8.99 -1.42 -2.15
C LEU A 84 -7.94 -0.66 -2.98
N ALA A 85 -7.74 -1.04 -4.25
CA ALA A 85 -6.83 -0.34 -5.15
C ALA A 85 -7.24 1.12 -5.38
N ALA A 86 -8.54 1.37 -5.61
CA ALA A 86 -9.06 2.72 -5.82
C ALA A 86 -8.89 3.61 -4.57
N MET A 87 -9.09 3.07 -3.36
CA MET A 87 -8.87 3.79 -2.11
C MET A 87 -7.39 4.10 -1.89
N ASN A 88 -6.50 3.15 -2.18
CA ASN A 88 -5.06 3.37 -2.09
C ASN A 88 -4.58 4.51 -3.02
N GLU A 89 -5.10 4.57 -4.25
CA GLU A 89 -4.77 5.66 -5.18
C GLU A 89 -5.34 7.02 -4.74
N ARG A 90 -6.51 7.05 -4.10
CA ARG A 90 -7.07 8.29 -3.52
C ARG A 90 -6.17 8.82 -2.40
N HIS A 91 -5.75 7.96 -1.47
CA HIS A 91 -4.84 8.35 -0.38
C HIS A 91 -3.49 8.81 -0.92
N LYS A 92 -2.97 8.12 -1.93
CA LYS A 92 -1.73 8.51 -2.61
C LYS A 92 -1.82 9.88 -3.28
N LYS A 93 -2.95 10.19 -3.93
CA LYS A 93 -3.20 11.50 -4.53
C LYS A 93 -3.27 12.59 -3.47
N ALA A 94 -4.06 12.38 -2.41
CA ALA A 94 -4.19 13.33 -1.32
C ALA A 94 -2.85 13.60 -0.62
N TYR A 95 -2.05 12.55 -0.41
CA TYR A 95 -0.71 12.69 0.16
C TYR A 95 0.21 13.52 -0.75
N ARG A 96 0.22 13.28 -2.07
CA ARG A 96 1.02 14.06 -3.02
C ARG A 96 0.65 15.54 -3.00
N GLU A 97 -0.65 15.84 -3.08
CA GLU A 97 -1.17 17.21 -3.02
C GLU A 97 -0.78 17.89 -1.70
N ALA A 98 -0.85 17.18 -0.57
CA ALA A 98 -0.42 17.71 0.71
C ALA A 98 1.10 18.00 0.76
N THR A 99 1.93 17.17 0.14
CA THR A 99 3.39 17.38 0.11
C THR A 99 3.84 18.46 -0.88
N GLU A 100 3.13 18.65 -1.99
CA GLU A 100 3.46 19.65 -3.01
C GLU A 100 3.05 21.08 -2.61
N ASN A 101 2.00 21.23 -1.78
CA ASN A 101 1.54 22.54 -1.29
C ASN A 101 2.32 23.10 -0.09
N HIS A 102 3.34 22.37 0.39
CA HIS A 102 4.22 22.80 1.50
C HIS A 102 5.68 23.04 1.05
N GLY A 103 5.91 23.30 -0.25
CA GLY A 103 7.19 23.68 -0.83
C GLY A 103 7.29 25.16 -1.20
#